data_AF-A0A7X7T5K3-F1
#
_entry.id   AF-A0A7X7T5K3-F1
#
_cell.length_a   1.000
_cell.length_b   1.000
_cell.length_c   1.000
_cell.angle_alpha   90.00
_cell.angle_beta   90.00
_cell.angle_gamma   90.00
#
_symmetry.space_group_name_H-M   'P 1'
#
loop_
_entity.id
_entity.type
_entity.pdbx_description
1 polymer ?
#
loop_
_entity_poly.entity_id
_entity_poly.type
_entity_poly.pdbx_seq_one_letter_code
_entity_poly.pdbx_strand_id
1 'polypeptide(L)'
;MPTPTPSPAVRRGQRRLRITALAAFAALAACFEQPVAERVHLCFLPGGGFVVTAAAVVHKQSYLAPNPALDRRLAEARADFAAGWASWNPRFEELDPAQERLELQRVSGEVSRVVRQALARDPQGLAGFFSFSDVQCRLELQPGWSELSLFTRSSNRASPAERRRVERALADWSAVLSRYLAAVGDLYRYLELHPDRAEPCLGELLGVSDTDKGWEFDADEQAMLETASSAMQEAVKVLQVPSGEAYPLDELSRRVFDPFPAALSVSVPAPPEEVEGFVAQPDGTYAVPVLSMWEAMTRLEGRWLAPDPLVAVVRHELCETCKGEFPLGTFLEQPRSAATAMPSARDLNAAIERQLQPAPAYRLRWPNREWPRGETFDWRTVACP
;
A
#
# COMPACT_ATOMS: atom_id res chain seq x y z
N MET A 1 24.53 45.75 38.31
CA MET A 1 25.00 45.58 36.92
C MET A 1 23.85 45.00 36.12
N PRO A 2 23.32 45.69 35.10
CA PRO A 2 22.20 45.20 34.31
C PRO A 2 22.69 44.12 33.33
N THR A 3 22.04 42.96 33.34
CA THR A 3 22.21 41.89 32.36
C THR A 3 21.78 42.37 30.98
N PRO A 4 22.59 42.16 29.93
CA PRO A 4 22.24 42.62 28.58
C PRO A 4 21.08 41.80 28.02
N THR A 5 20.01 42.52 27.63
CA THR A 5 18.87 41.96 26.92
C THR A 5 19.29 41.53 25.51
N PRO A 6 19.02 40.29 25.07
CA PRO A 6 19.43 39.83 23.74
C PRO A 6 18.69 40.60 22.63
N SER A 7 19.45 40.93 21.59
CA SER A 7 19.04 41.79 20.47
C SER A 7 17.98 41.12 19.57
N PRO A 8 16.91 41.83 19.15
CA PRO A 8 15.79 41.28 18.37
C PRO A 8 16.12 40.83 16.94
N ALA A 9 17.36 41.05 16.47
CA ALA A 9 17.79 40.69 15.11
C ALA A 9 18.03 39.18 14.92
N VAL A 10 18.32 38.42 15.98
CA VAL A 10 18.57 36.96 15.89
C VAL A 10 17.27 36.17 15.70
N ARG A 11 16.13 36.68 16.18
CA ARG A 11 14.82 35.98 16.09
C ARG A 11 14.21 35.95 14.68
N ARG A 12 14.66 36.78 13.73
CA ARG A 12 14.10 36.82 12.36
C ARG A 12 14.72 35.79 11.40
N GLY A 13 15.93 35.30 11.68
CA GLY A 13 16.59 34.27 10.87
C GLY A 13 16.00 32.87 11.04
N GLN A 14 15.56 32.52 12.26
CA GLN A 14 15.03 31.20 12.59
C GLN A 14 13.60 30.94 12.06
N ARG A 15 12.81 31.99 11.77
CA ARG A 15 11.44 31.82 11.23
C ARG A 15 11.38 31.39 9.76
N ARG A 16 12.45 31.55 8.97
CA ARG A 16 12.43 31.19 7.54
C ARG A 16 12.75 29.72 7.24
N LEU A 17 13.44 29.00 8.13
CA LEU A 17 13.69 27.56 7.95
C LEU A 17 12.49 26.68 8.31
N ARG A 18 11.62 27.13 9.22
CA ARG A 18 10.43 26.37 9.67
C ARG A 18 9.39 26.10 8.56
N ILE A 19 9.35 26.89 7.49
CA ILE A 19 8.32 26.76 6.43
C ILE A 19 8.66 25.66 5.42
N THR A 20 9.92 25.22 5.33
CA THR A 20 10.38 24.29 4.29
C THR A 20 10.05 22.81 4.58
N ALA A 21 10.01 22.39 5.85
CA ALA A 21 9.73 20.99 6.20
C ALA A 21 8.22 20.66 6.13
N LEU A 22 7.36 21.61 6.54
CA LEU A 22 5.90 21.44 6.61
C LEU A 22 5.25 21.33 5.21
N ALA A 23 5.68 22.16 4.26
CA ALA A 23 5.16 22.15 2.89
C ALA A 23 5.62 20.92 2.09
N ALA A 24 6.72 20.28 2.51
CA ALA A 24 7.25 19.11 1.82
C ALA A 24 6.35 17.88 2.03
N PHE A 25 5.86 17.60 3.24
CA PHE A 25 5.04 16.39 3.49
C PHE A 25 3.62 16.48 2.91
N ALA A 26 2.94 17.62 3.05
CA ALA A 26 1.59 17.79 2.50
C ALA A 26 1.57 17.76 0.95
N ALA A 27 2.68 18.12 0.29
CA ALA A 27 2.81 17.98 -1.16
C ALA A 27 3.04 16.51 -1.63
N LEU A 28 3.26 15.57 -0.70
CA LEU A 28 3.51 14.16 -1.01
C LEU A 28 2.24 13.29 -1.00
N ALA A 29 1.10 13.82 -0.55
CA ALA A 29 -0.19 13.11 -0.51
C ALA A 29 -0.54 12.42 -1.84
N ALA A 30 -0.39 13.13 -2.96
CA ALA A 30 -0.66 12.57 -4.30
C ALA A 30 0.45 11.65 -4.83
N CYS A 31 1.54 11.48 -4.10
CA CYS A 31 2.70 10.67 -4.50
C CYS A 31 2.70 9.26 -3.90
N PHE A 32 1.78 8.93 -2.99
CA PHE A 32 1.75 7.60 -2.36
C PHE A 32 0.93 6.58 -3.15
N GLU A 33 -0.04 7.04 -3.96
CA GLU A 33 -0.79 6.16 -4.84
C GLU A 33 0.12 5.64 -5.96
N GLN A 34 0.07 4.32 -6.20
CA GLN A 34 0.77 3.73 -7.34
C GLN A 34 0.27 4.39 -8.63
N PRO A 35 1.15 4.81 -9.55
CA PRO A 35 0.73 5.52 -10.75
C PRO A 35 -0.29 4.72 -11.59
N VAL A 36 -0.15 3.39 -11.58
CA VAL A 36 -1.14 2.44 -12.09
C VAL A 36 -1.40 1.40 -11.01
N ALA A 37 -2.63 1.33 -10.51
CA ALA A 37 -3.05 0.35 -9.51
C ALA A 37 -3.97 -0.69 -10.16
N GLU A 38 -3.61 -1.97 -10.06
CA GLU A 38 -4.43 -3.09 -10.54
C GLU A 38 -4.93 -3.94 -9.38
N ARG A 39 -6.19 -4.36 -9.45
CA ARG A 39 -6.86 -5.22 -8.46
C ARG A 39 -7.67 -6.31 -9.17
N VAL A 40 -7.71 -7.49 -8.55
CA VAL A 40 -8.61 -8.59 -8.92
C VAL A 40 -9.45 -8.95 -7.71
N HIS A 41 -10.76 -9.04 -7.92
CA HIS A 41 -11.69 -9.54 -6.95
C HIS A 41 -12.36 -10.82 -7.47
N LEU A 42 -12.32 -11.87 -6.67
CA LEU A 42 -13.03 -13.13 -6.92
C LEU A 42 -14.25 -13.21 -6.00
N CYS A 43 -15.42 -13.34 -6.57
CA CYS A 43 -16.68 -13.28 -5.85
C CYS A 43 -17.43 -14.60 -6.09
N PHE A 44 -17.32 -15.52 -5.14
CA PHE A 44 -17.93 -16.85 -5.26
C PHE A 44 -19.43 -16.79 -5.00
N LEU A 45 -20.16 -17.46 -5.87
CA LEU A 45 -21.61 -17.53 -5.86
C LEU A 45 -22.08 -18.84 -5.22
N PRO A 46 -23.28 -18.88 -4.62
CA PRO A 46 -23.95 -20.13 -4.31
C PRO A 46 -23.99 -21.06 -5.55
N GLY A 47 -23.85 -22.37 -5.34
CA GLY A 47 -23.82 -23.35 -6.45
C GLY A 47 -22.51 -23.42 -7.26
N GLY A 48 -21.44 -22.74 -6.84
CA GLY A 48 -20.08 -22.95 -7.38
C GLY A 48 -19.67 -22.09 -8.57
N GLY A 49 -20.57 -21.23 -9.07
CA GLY A 49 -20.20 -20.17 -10.01
C GLY A 49 -19.38 -19.08 -9.32
N PHE A 50 -18.77 -18.19 -10.11
CA PHE A 50 -18.03 -17.06 -9.57
C PHE A 50 -17.99 -15.89 -10.55
N VAL A 51 -17.83 -14.69 -10.00
CA VAL A 51 -17.56 -13.47 -10.75
C VAL A 51 -16.10 -13.08 -10.54
N VAL A 52 -15.39 -12.82 -11.64
CA VAL A 52 -14.06 -12.21 -11.63
C VAL A 52 -14.20 -10.75 -12.01
N THR A 53 -13.82 -9.84 -11.12
CA THR A 53 -13.70 -8.41 -11.41
C THR A 53 -12.22 -8.03 -11.44
N ALA A 54 -11.70 -7.69 -12.62
CA ALA A 54 -10.41 -7.04 -12.74
C ALA A 54 -10.62 -5.53 -12.90
N ALA A 55 -9.87 -4.72 -12.17
CA ALA A 55 -9.93 -3.27 -12.28
C ALA A 55 -8.52 -2.67 -12.30
N ALA A 56 -8.35 -1.63 -13.09
CA ALA A 56 -7.15 -0.81 -13.06
C ALA A 56 -7.47 0.68 -13.10
N VAL A 57 -6.67 1.45 -12.37
CA VAL A 57 -6.79 2.89 -12.24
C VAL A 57 -5.44 3.52 -12.54
N VAL A 58 -5.46 4.56 -13.39
CA VAL A 58 -4.32 5.46 -13.61
C VAL A 58 -4.54 6.68 -12.72
N HIS A 59 -3.79 6.75 -11.64
CA HIS A 59 -3.90 7.84 -10.68
C HIS A 59 -3.29 9.12 -11.26
N LYS A 60 -3.92 10.27 -10.95
CA LYS A 60 -3.36 11.56 -11.33
C LYS A 60 -2.21 11.87 -10.40
N GLN A 61 -1.02 11.91 -10.95
CA GLN A 61 0.18 12.21 -10.20
C GLN A 61 0.48 13.71 -10.27
N SER A 62 0.77 14.34 -9.13
CA SER A 62 1.29 15.70 -9.09
C SER A 62 2.80 15.65 -8.87
N TYR A 63 3.57 15.89 -9.92
CA TYR A 63 5.03 15.92 -9.81
C TYR A 63 5.52 17.35 -9.62
N LEU A 64 6.60 17.50 -8.85
CA LEU A 64 7.36 18.76 -8.76
C LEU A 64 8.14 19.06 -10.05
N ALA A 65 8.47 18.03 -10.85
CA ALA A 65 9.23 18.14 -12.09
C ALA A 65 8.70 17.16 -13.17
N PRO A 66 8.84 17.49 -14.47
CA PRO A 66 8.47 16.59 -15.56
C PRO A 66 9.21 15.24 -15.49
N ASN A 67 8.51 14.14 -15.76
CA ASN A 67 9.10 12.80 -15.82
C ASN A 67 8.66 12.05 -17.09
N PRO A 68 9.39 12.22 -18.22
CA PRO A 68 9.00 11.65 -19.51
C PRO A 68 8.89 10.12 -19.55
N ALA A 69 9.63 9.41 -18.69
CA ALA A 69 9.58 7.95 -18.64
C ALA A 69 8.25 7.48 -18.04
N LEU A 70 7.83 8.13 -16.95
CA LEU A 70 6.55 7.88 -16.32
C LEU A 70 5.38 8.35 -17.19
N ASP A 71 5.45 9.55 -17.78
CA ASP A 71 4.41 10.06 -18.67
C ASP A 71 4.14 9.10 -19.84
N ARG A 72 5.20 8.55 -20.44
CA ARG A 72 5.09 7.53 -21.49
C ARG A 72 4.38 6.27 -20.98
N ARG A 73 4.79 5.75 -19.83
CA ARG A 73 4.17 4.58 -19.20
C ARG A 73 2.68 4.81 -18.93
N LEU A 74 2.31 5.98 -18.41
CA LEU A 74 0.90 6.30 -18.17
C LEU A 74 0.12 6.39 -19.48
N ALA A 75 0.69 7.01 -20.52
CA ALA A 75 0.08 7.05 -21.84
C ALA A 75 -0.10 5.64 -22.45
N GLU A 76 0.88 4.76 -22.30
CA GLU A 76 0.81 3.35 -22.71
C GLU A 76 -0.30 2.60 -21.98
N ALA A 77 -0.40 2.75 -20.65
CA ALA A 77 -1.48 2.14 -19.85
C ALA A 77 -2.87 2.63 -20.29
N ARG A 78 -3.04 3.94 -20.52
CA ARG A 78 -4.30 4.51 -21.01
C ARG A 78 -4.66 4.02 -22.40
N ALA A 79 -3.66 3.87 -23.28
CA ALA A 79 -3.84 3.31 -24.62
C ALA A 79 -4.27 1.83 -24.55
N ASP A 80 -3.65 1.03 -23.69
CA ASP A 80 -4.04 -0.37 -23.45
C ASP A 80 -5.49 -0.44 -22.95
N PHE A 81 -5.88 0.38 -21.97
CA PHE A 81 -7.26 0.43 -21.47
C PHE A 81 -8.26 0.83 -22.55
N ALA A 82 -7.91 1.83 -23.38
CA ALA A 82 -8.73 2.26 -24.50
C ALA A 82 -8.88 1.17 -25.58
N ALA A 83 -7.90 0.27 -25.69
CA ALA A 83 -7.91 -0.88 -26.58
C ALA A 83 -8.60 -2.12 -25.99
N GLY A 84 -9.35 -1.97 -24.89
CA GLY A 84 -10.06 -3.07 -24.23
C GLY A 84 -9.23 -3.84 -23.21
N TRP A 85 -8.07 -3.28 -22.80
CA TRP A 85 -7.15 -3.85 -21.81
C TRP A 85 -6.56 -5.19 -22.26
N ALA A 86 -5.82 -5.14 -23.38
CA ALA A 86 -5.36 -6.31 -24.11
C ALA A 86 -4.47 -7.24 -23.27
N SER A 87 -3.74 -6.69 -22.32
CA SER A 87 -2.91 -7.45 -21.37
C SER A 87 -3.71 -8.45 -20.52
N TRP A 88 -5.02 -8.24 -20.32
CA TRP A 88 -5.90 -9.13 -19.57
C TRP A 88 -6.76 -10.04 -20.45
N ASN A 89 -6.83 -9.80 -21.77
CA ASN A 89 -7.69 -10.59 -22.68
C ASN A 89 -7.49 -12.10 -22.57
N PRO A 90 -6.27 -12.65 -22.62
CA PRO A 90 -6.08 -14.09 -22.57
C PRO A 90 -6.63 -14.72 -21.27
N ARG A 91 -6.58 -13.99 -20.15
CA ARG A 91 -7.08 -14.49 -18.86
C ARG A 91 -8.59 -14.61 -18.84
N PHE A 92 -9.27 -13.63 -19.41
CA PHE A 92 -10.74 -13.63 -19.49
C PHE A 92 -11.24 -14.60 -20.55
N GLU A 93 -10.49 -14.84 -21.63
CA GLU A 93 -10.79 -15.89 -22.61
C GLU A 93 -10.77 -17.29 -21.98
N GLU A 94 -9.78 -17.58 -21.12
CA GLU A 94 -9.71 -18.86 -20.38
C GLU A 94 -10.86 -19.09 -19.39
N LEU A 95 -11.61 -18.04 -19.01
CA LEU A 95 -12.78 -18.19 -18.12
C LEU A 95 -14.00 -18.79 -18.84
N ASP A 96 -14.04 -18.76 -20.17
CA ASP A 96 -15.24 -19.03 -20.99
C ASP A 96 -16.51 -18.39 -20.39
N PRO A 97 -16.53 -17.04 -20.27
CA PRO A 97 -17.52 -16.36 -19.45
C PRO A 97 -18.93 -16.49 -20.03
N ALA A 98 -19.89 -16.88 -19.18
CA ALA A 98 -21.30 -16.89 -19.54
C ALA A 98 -21.86 -15.48 -19.78
N GLN A 99 -21.29 -14.49 -19.08
CA GLN A 99 -21.55 -13.07 -19.30
C GLN A 99 -20.28 -12.28 -19.03
N GLU A 100 -20.05 -11.22 -19.80
CA GLU A 100 -18.90 -10.34 -19.64
C GLU A 100 -19.33 -8.87 -19.77
N ARG A 101 -18.70 -8.00 -18.99
CA ARG A 101 -18.88 -6.55 -19.05
C ARG A 101 -17.53 -5.85 -18.98
N LEU A 102 -17.37 -4.81 -19.82
CA LEU A 102 -16.24 -3.89 -19.77
C LEU A 102 -16.77 -2.46 -19.56
N GLU A 103 -16.23 -1.79 -18.56
CA GLU A 103 -16.52 -0.39 -18.25
C GLU A 103 -15.24 0.43 -18.34
N LEU A 104 -15.35 1.59 -19.01
CA LEU A 104 -14.27 2.56 -19.14
C LEU A 104 -14.72 3.88 -18.54
N GLN A 105 -13.94 4.42 -17.60
CA GLN A 105 -14.17 5.73 -17.03
C GLN A 105 -13.13 6.71 -17.57
N ARG A 106 -13.61 7.83 -18.10
CA ARG A 106 -12.77 8.92 -18.63
C ARG A 106 -12.77 10.12 -17.71
N VAL A 107 -11.61 10.75 -17.56
CA VAL A 107 -11.43 12.04 -16.88
C VAL A 107 -10.72 12.98 -17.85
N SER A 108 -11.33 14.13 -18.13
CA SER A 108 -10.82 15.09 -19.13
C SER A 108 -10.54 14.47 -20.51
N GLY A 109 -11.38 13.54 -20.95
CA GLY A 109 -11.26 12.87 -22.25
C GLY A 109 -10.32 11.66 -22.29
N GLU A 110 -9.45 11.49 -21.31
CA GLU A 110 -8.52 10.35 -21.22
C GLU A 110 -9.13 9.21 -20.40
N VAL A 111 -8.84 7.95 -20.78
CA VAL A 111 -9.24 6.79 -19.96
C VAL A 111 -8.43 6.81 -18.67
N SER A 112 -9.11 6.75 -17.54
CA SER A 112 -8.51 6.85 -16.21
C SER A 112 -8.73 5.57 -15.39
N ARG A 113 -9.79 4.83 -15.68
CA ARG A 113 -10.09 3.56 -15.04
C ARG A 113 -10.75 2.61 -16.04
N VAL A 114 -10.41 1.34 -15.91
CA VAL A 114 -11.04 0.22 -16.59
C VAL A 114 -11.51 -0.79 -15.56
N VAL A 115 -12.72 -1.33 -15.74
CA VAL A 115 -13.25 -2.43 -14.95
C VAL A 115 -13.77 -3.48 -15.91
N ARG A 116 -13.29 -4.71 -15.78
CA ARG A 116 -13.73 -5.86 -16.56
C ARG A 116 -14.27 -6.93 -15.63
N GLN A 117 -15.48 -7.39 -15.91
CA GLN A 117 -16.19 -8.36 -15.09
C GLN A 117 -16.60 -9.55 -15.94
N ALA A 118 -16.41 -10.75 -15.42
CA ALA A 118 -16.82 -11.99 -16.07
C ALA A 118 -17.53 -12.90 -15.08
N LEU A 119 -18.70 -13.38 -15.46
CA LEU A 119 -19.40 -14.47 -14.77
C LEU A 119 -18.97 -15.79 -15.40
N ALA A 120 -18.31 -16.64 -14.61
CA ALA A 120 -17.95 -17.99 -15.00
C ALA A 120 -18.76 -19.00 -14.19
N ARG A 121 -19.14 -20.11 -14.84
CA ARG A 121 -19.88 -21.22 -14.23
C ARG A 121 -19.05 -22.47 -14.08
N ASP A 122 -17.98 -22.59 -14.86
CA ASP A 122 -17.06 -23.72 -14.80
C ASP A 122 -15.91 -23.41 -13.82
N PRO A 123 -15.77 -24.18 -12.73
CA PRO A 123 -14.61 -24.12 -11.84
C PRO A 123 -13.26 -24.23 -12.54
N GLN A 124 -13.18 -24.98 -13.66
CA GLN A 124 -11.92 -25.20 -14.39
C GLN A 124 -11.40 -23.89 -14.99
N GLY A 125 -12.29 -22.98 -15.42
CA GLY A 125 -11.91 -21.69 -16.00
C GLY A 125 -11.08 -20.83 -15.05
N LEU A 126 -11.29 -20.96 -13.73
CA LEU A 126 -10.49 -20.22 -12.75
C LEU A 126 -9.02 -20.64 -12.75
N ALA A 127 -8.72 -21.91 -12.98
CA ALA A 127 -7.33 -22.37 -13.14
C ALA A 127 -6.69 -21.78 -14.40
N GLY A 128 -7.45 -21.72 -15.51
CA GLY A 128 -7.03 -21.07 -16.76
C GLY A 128 -6.76 -19.58 -16.59
N PHE A 129 -7.59 -18.86 -15.84
CA PHE A 129 -7.39 -17.43 -15.54
C PHE A 129 -6.04 -17.14 -14.88
N PHE A 130 -5.59 -17.99 -13.95
CA PHE A 130 -4.30 -17.84 -13.27
C PHE A 130 -3.12 -18.46 -14.03
N SER A 131 -3.34 -19.20 -15.12
CA SER A 131 -2.30 -19.92 -15.87
C SER A 131 -1.18 -19.03 -16.42
N PHE A 132 -1.45 -17.74 -16.59
CA PHE A 132 -0.49 -16.73 -17.04
C PHE A 132 0.26 -16.03 -15.89
N SER A 133 0.18 -16.57 -14.67
CA SER A 133 0.86 -16.06 -13.47
C SER A 133 1.61 -17.18 -12.75
N ASP A 134 2.38 -16.85 -11.72
CA ASP A 134 3.12 -17.82 -10.92
C ASP A 134 2.26 -18.45 -9.80
N VAL A 135 0.96 -18.51 -10.03
CA VAL A 135 -0.06 -19.00 -9.11
C VAL A 135 -0.79 -20.17 -9.76
N GLN A 136 -0.76 -21.33 -9.11
CA GLN A 136 -1.62 -22.45 -9.47
C GLN A 136 -2.92 -22.35 -8.67
N CYS A 137 -4.05 -22.24 -9.36
CA CYS A 137 -5.36 -22.16 -8.74
C CYS A 137 -6.11 -23.50 -8.84
N ARG A 138 -6.79 -23.88 -7.77
CA ARG A 138 -7.69 -25.03 -7.69
C ARG A 138 -8.96 -24.63 -6.95
N LEU A 139 -10.11 -24.89 -7.55
CA LEU A 139 -11.42 -24.76 -6.91
C LEU A 139 -12.02 -26.15 -6.78
N GLU A 140 -12.20 -26.62 -5.55
CA GLU A 140 -12.86 -27.89 -5.26
C GLU A 140 -14.29 -27.63 -4.81
N LEU A 141 -15.24 -28.35 -5.42
CA LEU A 141 -16.64 -28.36 -5.02
C LEU A 141 -16.99 -29.76 -4.53
N GLN A 142 -17.29 -29.90 -3.24
CA GLN A 142 -17.67 -31.17 -2.61
C GLN A 142 -19.06 -31.08 -1.98
N PRO A 143 -19.75 -32.19 -1.70
CA PRO A 143 -20.99 -32.14 -0.92
C PRO A 143 -20.76 -31.49 0.46
N GLY A 144 -21.40 -30.35 0.70
CA GLY A 144 -21.34 -29.61 1.96
C GLY A 144 -20.32 -28.47 1.99
N TRP A 145 -19.28 -28.47 1.16
CA TRP A 145 -18.25 -27.42 1.18
C TRP A 145 -17.61 -27.15 -0.18
N SER A 146 -17.03 -25.97 -0.31
CA SER A 146 -16.20 -25.54 -1.42
C SER A 146 -14.86 -25.03 -0.89
N GLU A 147 -13.79 -25.24 -1.63
CA GLU A 147 -12.46 -24.75 -1.27
C GLU A 147 -11.77 -24.09 -2.46
N LEU A 148 -11.31 -22.86 -2.25
CA LEU A 148 -10.32 -22.22 -3.11
C LEU A 148 -8.93 -22.48 -2.53
N SER A 149 -8.04 -23.03 -3.36
CA SER A 149 -6.64 -23.26 -3.06
C SER A 149 -5.76 -22.58 -4.11
N LEU A 150 -4.90 -21.66 -3.68
CA LEU A 150 -3.92 -20.95 -4.52
C LEU A 150 -2.51 -21.31 -4.04
N PHE A 151 -1.73 -21.97 -4.90
CA PHE A 151 -0.35 -22.34 -4.60
C PHE A 151 0.60 -21.40 -5.34
N THR A 152 1.55 -20.82 -4.61
CA THR A 152 2.48 -19.85 -5.20
C THR A 152 3.82 -20.48 -5.55
N ARG A 153 4.43 -19.93 -6.59
CA ARG A 153 5.83 -20.13 -6.93
C ARG A 153 6.57 -18.79 -6.81
N SER A 154 7.88 -18.81 -7.00
CA SER A 154 8.64 -17.57 -7.16
C SER A 154 8.08 -16.78 -8.35
N SER A 155 7.79 -15.49 -8.15
CA SER A 155 7.33 -14.60 -9.22
C SER A 155 8.34 -14.57 -10.36
N ASN A 156 7.87 -14.56 -11.61
CA ASN A 156 8.60 -14.46 -12.88
C ASN A 156 8.29 -13.16 -13.63
N ARG A 157 7.52 -12.25 -13.00
CA ARG A 157 7.07 -10.98 -13.60
C ARG A 157 8.19 -9.94 -13.78
N ALA A 158 9.28 -10.07 -13.02
CA ALA A 158 10.45 -9.21 -13.11
C ALA A 158 11.59 -9.88 -13.88
N SER A 159 12.20 -9.09 -14.77
CA SER A 159 13.44 -9.44 -15.46
C SER A 159 14.61 -9.58 -14.47
N PRO A 160 15.70 -10.30 -14.83
CA PRO A 160 16.88 -10.42 -13.97
C PRO A 160 17.52 -9.07 -13.60
N ALA A 161 17.42 -8.06 -14.47
CA ALA A 161 17.93 -6.72 -14.20
C ALA A 161 17.09 -5.99 -13.14
N GLU A 162 15.77 -6.11 -13.21
CA GLU A 162 14.84 -5.55 -12.22
C GLU A 162 15.05 -6.21 -10.85
N ARG A 163 15.26 -7.52 -10.78
CA ARG A 163 15.57 -8.21 -9.51
C ARG A 163 16.84 -7.70 -8.84
N ARG A 164 17.96 -7.66 -9.58
CA ARG A 164 19.24 -7.12 -9.05
C ARG A 164 19.14 -5.65 -8.66
N ARG A 165 18.24 -4.89 -9.29
CA ARG A 165 17.96 -3.50 -8.91
C ARG A 165 17.21 -3.45 -7.58
N VAL A 166 16.14 -4.23 -7.43
CA VAL A 166 15.36 -4.30 -6.19
C VAL A 166 16.21 -4.83 -5.02
N GLU A 167 17.00 -5.88 -5.22
CA GLU A 167 17.89 -6.44 -4.19
C GLU A 167 18.87 -5.40 -3.64
N ARG A 168 19.56 -4.66 -4.53
CA ARG A 168 20.47 -3.57 -4.12
C ARG A 168 19.71 -2.46 -3.40
N ALA A 169 18.59 -2.03 -3.97
CA ALA A 169 17.81 -0.95 -3.42
C ALA A 169 17.16 -1.32 -2.07
N LEU A 170 16.85 -2.59 -1.83
CA LEU A 170 16.39 -3.10 -0.54
C LEU A 170 17.48 -2.99 0.53
N ALA A 171 18.74 -3.28 0.21
CA ALA A 171 19.86 -3.07 1.13
C ALA A 171 20.05 -1.58 1.48
N ASP A 172 20.05 -0.71 0.46
CA ASP A 172 20.19 0.74 0.63
C ASP A 172 19.03 1.32 1.45
N TRP A 173 17.80 0.93 1.12
CA TRP A 173 16.60 1.37 1.84
C TRP A 173 16.56 0.85 3.28
N SER A 174 17.03 -0.37 3.54
CA SER A 174 17.14 -0.88 4.91
C SER A 174 18.10 -0.04 5.77
N ALA A 175 19.14 0.53 5.18
CA ALA A 175 20.01 1.48 5.86
C ALA A 175 19.32 2.82 6.13
N VAL A 176 18.46 3.29 5.23
CA VAL A 176 17.60 4.47 5.45
C VAL A 176 16.63 4.21 6.61
N LEU A 177 15.93 3.07 6.60
CA LEU A 177 15.00 2.68 7.66
C LEU A 177 15.67 2.54 9.02
N SER A 178 16.89 2.02 9.08
CA SER A 178 17.65 1.92 10.34
C SER A 178 17.89 3.30 10.97
N ARG A 179 18.26 4.30 10.14
CA ARG A 179 18.43 5.69 10.60
C ARG A 179 17.10 6.32 11.00
N TYR A 180 16.04 6.06 10.25
CA TYR A 180 14.68 6.52 10.57
C TYR A 180 14.21 6.00 11.93
N LEU A 181 14.27 4.69 12.16
CA LEU A 181 13.85 4.08 13.42
C LEU A 181 14.71 4.57 14.59
N ALA A 182 16.02 4.76 14.39
CA ALA A 182 16.88 5.38 15.40
C ALA A 182 16.45 6.81 15.74
N ALA A 183 16.25 7.66 14.73
CA ALA A 183 15.87 9.05 14.93
C ALA A 183 14.51 9.20 15.65
N VAL A 184 13.50 8.41 15.26
CA VAL A 184 12.19 8.44 15.92
C VAL A 184 12.25 7.77 17.29
N GLY A 185 13.04 6.72 17.46
CA GLY A 185 13.28 6.10 18.76
C GLY A 185 13.93 7.05 19.76
N ASP A 186 14.87 7.89 19.32
CA ASP A 186 15.48 8.94 20.14
C ASP A 186 14.43 9.98 20.57
N LEU A 187 13.60 10.43 19.62
CA LEU A 187 12.50 11.33 19.90
C LEU A 187 11.50 10.71 20.89
N TYR A 188 11.12 9.44 20.74
CA TYR A 188 10.15 8.79 21.62
C TYR A 188 10.67 8.68 23.05
N ARG A 189 11.96 8.33 23.22
CA ARG A 189 12.60 8.30 24.54
C ARG A 189 12.65 9.68 25.19
N TYR A 190 12.90 10.73 24.40
CA TYR A 190 12.77 12.11 24.89
C TYR A 190 11.33 12.41 25.36
N LEU A 191 10.33 12.07 24.56
CA LEU A 191 8.91 12.31 24.88
C LEU A 191 8.38 11.48 26.05
N GLU A 192 9.01 10.34 26.38
CA GLU A 192 8.72 9.59 27.60
C GLU A 192 9.19 10.34 28.87
N LEU A 193 10.32 11.05 28.77
CA LEU A 193 10.83 11.90 29.86
C LEU A 193 10.12 13.27 29.93
N HIS A 194 9.57 13.72 28.80
CA HIS A 194 8.93 15.02 28.63
C HIS A 194 7.53 14.88 27.98
N PRO A 195 6.55 14.29 28.69
CA PRO A 195 5.25 13.95 28.11
C PRO A 195 4.45 15.18 27.63
N ASP A 196 4.64 16.34 28.26
CA ASP A 196 4.05 17.62 27.85
C ASP A 196 4.55 18.11 26.49
N ARG A 197 5.69 17.60 26.02
CA ARG A 197 6.28 17.92 24.72
C ARG A 197 5.79 16.99 23.59
N ALA A 198 4.99 15.98 23.89
CA ALA A 198 4.54 15.01 22.89
C ALA A 198 3.67 15.66 21.80
N GLU A 199 2.66 16.44 22.18
CA GLU A 199 1.82 17.16 21.23
C GLU A 199 2.62 18.11 20.34
N PRO A 200 3.46 19.03 20.87
CA PRO A 200 4.18 19.96 20.02
C PRO A 200 5.18 19.29 19.08
N CYS A 201 5.95 18.32 19.57
CA CYS A 201 6.96 17.64 18.75
C CYS A 201 6.33 16.73 17.70
N LEU A 202 5.32 15.94 18.03
CA LEU A 202 4.67 15.06 17.06
C LEU A 202 3.79 15.85 16.08
N GLY A 203 3.12 16.91 16.54
CA GLY A 203 2.42 17.83 15.66
C GLY A 203 3.35 18.45 14.62
N GLU A 204 4.53 18.90 15.03
CA GLU A 204 5.55 19.43 14.10
C GLU A 204 6.10 18.36 13.16
N LEU A 205 6.45 17.18 13.68
CA LEU A 205 6.99 16.06 12.88
C LEU A 205 6.01 15.61 11.79
N LEU A 206 4.72 15.53 12.13
CA LEU A 206 3.64 15.08 11.25
C LEU A 206 3.09 16.21 10.36
N GLY A 207 3.56 17.44 10.53
CA GLY A 207 3.14 18.58 9.72
C GLY A 207 1.73 19.10 10.04
N VAL A 208 1.22 18.82 11.24
CA VAL A 208 -0.12 19.20 11.71
C VAL A 208 -0.09 20.07 12.96
N SER A 209 1.02 20.79 13.17
CA SER A 209 1.14 21.75 14.26
C SER A 209 0.19 22.93 14.04
N ASP A 210 -0.56 23.27 15.09
CA ASP A 210 -1.35 24.49 15.12
C ASP A 210 -0.38 25.68 15.18
N THR A 211 -0.15 26.32 14.04
CA THR A 211 0.78 27.44 13.93
C THR A 211 0.42 28.60 14.85
N ASP A 212 -0.84 28.69 15.30
CA ASP A 212 -1.32 29.75 16.19
C ASP A 212 -0.93 29.50 17.65
N LYS A 213 -0.63 28.24 18.04
CA LYS A 213 -0.12 27.93 19.40
C LYS A 213 1.30 28.44 19.64
N GLY A 214 2.06 28.73 18.58
CA GLY A 214 3.35 29.42 18.67
C GLY A 214 4.42 28.66 19.48
N TRP A 215 4.45 27.34 19.39
CA TRP A 215 5.38 26.50 20.15
C TRP A 215 6.85 26.92 19.92
N GLU A 216 7.56 27.12 21.03
CA GLU A 216 9.01 27.28 21.05
C GLU A 216 9.65 25.91 21.26
N PHE A 217 10.64 25.61 20.43
CA PHE A 217 11.46 24.40 20.53
C PHE A 217 12.85 24.83 20.92
N ASP A 218 13.46 24.14 21.87
CA ASP A 218 14.87 24.35 22.17
C ASP A 218 15.77 23.78 21.06
N ALA A 219 17.09 23.94 21.23
CA ALA A 219 18.05 23.50 20.22
C ALA A 219 18.09 21.97 20.06
N ASP A 220 17.86 21.22 21.14
CA ASP A 220 17.94 19.76 21.14
C ASP A 220 16.66 19.18 20.50
N GLU A 221 15.49 19.71 20.85
CA GLU A 221 14.22 19.38 20.23
C GLU A 221 14.25 19.65 18.72
N GLN A 222 14.75 20.83 18.32
CA GLN A 222 14.86 21.18 16.92
C GLN A 222 15.78 20.21 16.15
N ALA A 223 16.91 19.83 16.74
CA ALA A 223 17.84 18.87 16.13
C ALA A 223 17.22 17.47 15.99
N MET A 224 16.48 16.99 17.00
CA MET A 224 15.78 15.71 16.95
C MET A 224 14.68 15.71 15.88
N LEU A 225 13.87 16.76 15.82
CA LEU A 225 12.79 16.91 14.85
C LEU A 225 13.33 16.99 13.42
N GLU A 226 14.39 17.76 13.17
CA GLU A 226 15.03 17.84 11.85
C GLU A 226 15.60 16.49 11.42
N THR A 227 16.27 15.78 12.33
CA THR A 227 16.82 14.45 12.06
C THR A 227 15.73 13.43 11.75
N ALA A 228 14.67 13.39 12.56
CA ALA A 228 13.54 12.46 12.37
C ALA A 228 12.76 12.79 11.08
N SER A 229 12.45 14.06 10.83
CA SER A 229 11.74 14.50 9.63
C SER A 229 12.53 14.19 8.36
N SER A 230 13.83 14.50 8.35
CA SER A 230 14.70 14.17 7.21
C SER A 230 14.78 12.66 6.96
N ALA A 231 14.94 11.85 8.00
CA ALA A 231 14.98 10.40 7.86
C ALA A 231 13.64 9.81 7.37
N MET A 232 12.51 10.38 7.82
CA MET A 232 11.17 10.03 7.36
C MET A 232 10.97 10.35 5.87
N GLN A 233 11.41 11.53 5.43
CA GLN A 233 11.38 11.93 4.01
C GLN A 233 12.21 10.99 3.13
N GLU A 234 13.40 10.59 3.58
CA GLU A 234 14.22 9.62 2.84
C GLU A 234 13.56 8.24 2.79
N ALA A 235 12.97 7.78 3.90
CA ALA A 235 12.33 6.47 3.97
C ALA A 235 11.13 6.35 3.02
N VAL A 236 10.34 7.42 2.87
CA VAL A 236 9.13 7.40 2.04
C VAL A 236 9.41 7.46 0.53
N LYS A 237 10.64 7.80 0.10
CA LYS A 237 11.02 7.83 -1.33
C LYS A 237 10.84 6.49 -2.05
N VAL A 238 10.76 5.37 -1.33
CA VAL A 238 10.46 4.05 -1.91
C VAL A 238 9.10 4.03 -2.65
N LEU A 239 8.14 4.85 -2.20
CA LEU A 239 6.81 5.00 -2.78
C LEU A 239 6.77 5.98 -3.95
N GLN A 240 7.78 6.84 -4.08
CA GLN A 240 7.84 7.88 -5.08
C GLN A 240 8.52 7.37 -6.35
N VAL A 241 8.12 7.89 -7.51
CA VAL A 241 8.81 7.60 -8.76
C VAL A 241 10.04 8.51 -8.89
N PRO A 242 11.27 7.96 -8.92
CA PRO A 242 12.47 8.77 -9.10
C PRO A 242 12.45 9.50 -10.46
N SER A 243 13.15 10.64 -10.52
CA SER A 243 13.30 11.37 -11.79
C SER A 243 13.94 10.48 -12.87
N GLY A 244 13.34 10.45 -14.05
CA GLY A 244 13.81 9.64 -15.18
C GLY A 244 13.41 8.17 -15.14
N GLU A 245 12.71 7.73 -14.09
CA GLU A 245 12.22 6.36 -13.93
C GLU A 245 10.72 6.28 -14.20
N ALA A 246 10.25 5.09 -14.58
CA ALA A 246 8.84 4.85 -14.86
C ALA A 246 8.09 4.18 -13.68
N TYR A 247 8.81 3.67 -12.68
CA TYR A 247 8.25 2.89 -11.57
C TYR A 247 8.83 3.39 -10.24
N PRO A 248 8.01 3.50 -9.18
CA PRO A 248 8.53 3.61 -7.82
C PRO A 248 9.17 2.27 -7.42
N LEU A 249 10.08 2.31 -6.45
CA LEU A 249 10.79 1.10 -6.03
C LEU A 249 9.84 0.08 -5.38
N ASP A 250 8.84 0.54 -4.64
CA ASP A 250 7.82 -0.31 -4.03
C ASP A 250 7.06 -1.13 -5.10
N GLU A 251 6.61 -0.48 -6.17
CA GLU A 251 5.90 -1.17 -7.25
C GLU A 251 6.82 -2.17 -7.98
N LEU A 252 8.09 -1.81 -8.20
CA LEU A 252 9.05 -2.73 -8.80
C LEU A 252 9.30 -3.96 -7.91
N SER A 253 9.31 -3.77 -6.59
CA SER A 253 9.45 -4.87 -5.63
C SER A 253 8.29 -5.86 -5.72
N ARG A 254 7.06 -5.38 -5.93
CA ARG A 254 5.90 -6.26 -6.17
C ARG A 254 6.13 -7.17 -7.36
N ARG A 255 6.68 -6.65 -8.47
CA ARG A 255 6.98 -7.49 -9.65
C ARG A 255 8.04 -8.56 -9.37
N VAL A 256 8.89 -8.36 -8.36
CA VAL A 256 9.95 -9.31 -7.97
C VAL A 256 9.42 -10.39 -7.02
N PHE A 257 8.58 -10.00 -6.05
CA PHE A 257 8.19 -10.86 -4.94
C PHE A 257 6.74 -11.35 -5.01
N ASP A 258 5.82 -10.56 -5.57
CA ASP A 258 4.40 -10.88 -5.66
C ASP A 258 4.13 -11.79 -6.88
N PRO A 259 3.72 -13.05 -6.68
CA PRO A 259 3.41 -13.97 -7.77
C PRO A 259 2.06 -13.67 -8.43
N PHE A 260 1.19 -12.92 -7.77
CA PHE A 260 -0.13 -12.58 -8.29
C PHE A 260 -0.02 -11.51 -9.38
N PRO A 261 -0.88 -11.54 -10.40
CA PRO A 261 -0.86 -10.54 -11.47
C PRO A 261 -1.23 -9.14 -10.95
N ALA A 262 -2.10 -9.07 -9.95
CA ALA A 262 -2.62 -7.86 -9.31
C ALA A 262 -2.95 -8.15 -7.83
N ALA A 263 -3.29 -7.11 -7.06
CA ALA A 263 -3.75 -7.31 -5.68
C ALA A 263 -5.05 -8.13 -5.68
N LEU A 264 -5.07 -9.27 -4.98
CA LEU A 264 -6.16 -10.22 -5.00
C LEU A 264 -7.01 -10.15 -3.71
N SER A 265 -8.32 -10.02 -3.86
CA SER A 265 -9.29 -10.22 -2.78
C SER A 265 -10.38 -11.22 -3.19
N VAL A 266 -10.98 -11.85 -2.18
CA VAL A 266 -11.96 -12.93 -2.35
C VAL A 266 -13.18 -12.69 -1.46
N SER A 267 -14.37 -12.82 -2.03
CA SER A 267 -15.65 -12.90 -1.31
C SER A 267 -16.24 -14.30 -1.46
N VAL A 268 -16.77 -14.84 -0.37
CA VAL A 268 -17.40 -16.17 -0.33
C VAL A 268 -18.85 -16.06 0.17
N PRO A 269 -19.75 -16.96 -0.25
CA PRO A 269 -21.20 -16.85 0.03
C PRO A 269 -21.58 -17.11 1.50
N ALA A 270 -20.65 -17.63 2.29
CA ALA A 270 -20.78 -17.88 3.71
C ALA A 270 -19.41 -17.68 4.39
N PRO A 271 -19.37 -17.34 5.70
CA PRO A 271 -18.11 -17.26 6.42
C PRO A 271 -17.31 -18.56 6.26
N PRO A 272 -16.01 -18.47 5.92
CA PRO A 272 -15.16 -19.63 5.75
C PRO A 272 -14.95 -20.34 7.09
N GLU A 273 -14.88 -21.67 7.01
CA GLU A 273 -14.52 -22.55 8.12
C GLU A 273 -13.00 -22.61 8.31
N GLU A 274 -12.24 -22.47 7.21
CA GLU A 274 -10.79 -22.50 7.20
C GLU A 274 -10.25 -21.36 6.35
N VAL A 275 -9.27 -20.64 6.88
CA VAL A 275 -8.58 -19.53 6.24
C VAL A 275 -7.08 -19.72 6.43
N GLU A 276 -6.34 -19.92 5.35
CA GLU A 276 -4.89 -20.03 5.33
C GLU A 276 -4.30 -18.95 4.42
N GLY A 277 -3.33 -18.18 4.91
CA GLY A 277 -2.58 -17.18 4.13
C GLY A 277 -3.32 -15.87 3.80
N PHE A 278 -4.66 -15.86 3.81
CA PHE A 278 -5.46 -14.65 3.60
C PHE A 278 -5.57 -13.78 4.86
N VAL A 279 -5.80 -12.48 4.64
CA VAL A 279 -6.10 -11.49 5.68
C VAL A 279 -7.56 -11.07 5.55
N ALA A 280 -8.36 -11.34 6.58
CA ALA A 280 -9.75 -10.89 6.66
C ALA A 280 -9.82 -9.35 6.68
N GLN A 281 -10.71 -8.80 5.88
CA GLN A 281 -10.97 -7.37 5.76
C GLN A 281 -12.27 -6.99 6.51
N PRO A 282 -12.44 -5.72 6.93
CA PRO A 282 -13.65 -5.27 7.64
C PRO A 282 -14.95 -5.43 6.85
N ASP A 283 -14.88 -5.45 5.52
CA ASP A 283 -16.02 -5.61 4.62
C ASP A 283 -16.44 -7.09 4.42
N GLY A 284 -15.78 -8.03 5.10
CA GLY A 284 -16.04 -9.46 5.00
C GLY A 284 -15.29 -10.16 3.86
N THR A 285 -14.44 -9.44 3.12
CA THR A 285 -13.57 -10.03 2.10
C THR A 285 -12.28 -10.60 2.70
N TYR A 286 -11.59 -11.42 1.92
CA TYR A 286 -10.32 -12.07 2.27
C TYR A 286 -9.26 -11.67 1.24
N ALA A 287 -8.24 -10.92 1.67
CA ALA A 287 -7.20 -10.40 0.78
C ALA A 287 -5.92 -11.22 0.89
N VAL A 288 -5.24 -11.41 -0.25
CA VAL A 288 -3.85 -11.85 -0.24
C VAL A 288 -2.99 -10.67 0.24
N PRO A 289 -2.10 -10.84 1.23
CA PRO A 289 -1.16 -9.80 1.64
C PRO A 289 -0.31 -9.34 0.44
N VAL A 290 -0.32 -8.04 0.16
CA VAL A 290 0.50 -7.46 -0.91
C VAL A 290 1.98 -7.60 -0.58
N LEU A 291 2.80 -8.15 -1.50
CA LEU A 291 4.22 -8.37 -1.27
C LEU A 291 5.04 -7.23 -1.87
N SER A 292 5.10 -6.11 -1.16
CA SER A 292 5.91 -4.94 -1.54
C SER A 292 6.84 -4.54 -0.39
N MET A 293 7.90 -3.78 -0.71
CA MET A 293 8.87 -3.31 0.29
C MET A 293 8.18 -2.47 1.38
N TRP A 294 7.28 -1.57 0.99
CA TRP A 294 6.52 -0.75 1.93
C TRP A 294 5.60 -1.60 2.82
N GLU A 295 4.79 -2.48 2.23
CA GLU A 295 3.88 -3.36 2.98
C GLU A 295 4.62 -4.34 3.90
N ALA A 296 5.82 -4.78 3.49
CA ALA A 296 6.69 -5.57 4.34
C ALA A 296 7.17 -4.78 5.57
N MET A 297 7.46 -3.48 5.43
CA MET A 297 7.81 -2.60 6.53
C MET A 297 6.60 -2.31 7.44
N THR A 298 5.42 -2.04 6.88
CA THR A 298 4.21 -1.77 7.69
C THR A 298 3.80 -2.96 8.55
N ARG A 299 4.00 -4.20 8.08
CA ARG A 299 3.80 -5.43 8.89
C ARG A 299 4.78 -5.59 10.04
N LEU A 300 5.89 -4.85 10.05
CA LEU A 300 6.85 -4.82 11.14
C LEU A 300 6.53 -3.70 12.15
N GLU A 301 5.46 -2.93 11.95
CA GLU A 301 4.96 -1.94 12.91
C GLU A 301 4.76 -2.59 14.30
N GLY A 302 5.17 -1.89 15.36
CA GLY A 302 5.14 -2.39 16.73
C GLY A 302 6.29 -3.29 17.13
N ARG A 303 7.14 -3.77 16.19
CA ARG A 303 8.30 -4.60 16.54
C ARG A 303 9.42 -3.81 17.20
N TRP A 304 9.70 -2.60 16.71
CA TRP A 304 10.77 -1.73 17.22
C TRP A 304 10.29 -0.32 17.60
N LEU A 305 9.17 0.10 17.01
CA LEU A 305 8.57 1.41 17.19
C LEU A 305 7.06 1.25 17.10
N ALA A 306 6.32 1.83 18.06
CA ALA A 306 4.85 1.87 18.04
C ALA A 306 4.35 3.13 18.78
N PRO A 307 3.32 3.84 18.26
CA PRO A 307 2.90 3.79 16.85
C PRO A 307 4.03 4.26 15.92
N ASP A 308 4.01 3.89 14.64
CA ASP A 308 5.00 4.39 13.68
C ASP A 308 4.44 5.65 12.97
N PRO A 309 5.05 6.85 13.17
CA PRO A 309 4.52 8.10 12.62
C PRO A 309 4.53 8.11 11.08
N LEU A 310 5.55 7.52 10.44
CA LEU A 310 5.63 7.42 8.99
C LEU A 310 4.51 6.54 8.43
N VAL A 311 4.29 5.37 9.05
CA VAL A 311 3.20 4.47 8.64
C VAL A 311 1.84 5.15 8.85
N ALA A 312 1.64 5.85 9.96
CA ALA A 312 0.40 6.56 10.25
C ALA A 312 0.10 7.65 9.21
N VAL A 313 1.09 8.48 8.84
CA VAL A 313 0.93 9.52 7.80
C VAL A 313 0.56 8.88 6.46
N VAL A 314 1.33 7.91 5.99
CA VAL A 314 1.06 7.29 4.69
C VAL A 314 -0.29 6.58 4.67
N ARG A 315 -0.69 5.93 5.77
CA ARG A 315 -2.00 5.29 5.90
C ARG A 315 -3.15 6.31 5.85
N HIS A 316 -2.98 7.47 6.50
CA HIS A 316 -3.95 8.56 6.43
C HIS A 316 -4.08 9.10 5.01
N GLU A 317 -2.96 9.34 4.33
CA GLU A 317 -2.94 9.89 2.97
C GLU A 317 -3.47 8.92 1.91
N LEU A 318 -3.27 7.61 2.07
CA LEU A 318 -3.81 6.59 1.17
C LEU A 318 -5.28 6.24 1.46
N CYS A 319 -5.84 6.71 2.56
CA CYS A 319 -7.20 6.37 2.95
C CYS A 319 -8.22 7.24 2.20
N GLU A 320 -8.90 6.66 1.21
CA GLU A 320 -9.92 7.35 0.40
C GLU A 320 -11.07 7.97 1.22
N THR A 321 -11.35 7.41 2.40
CA THR A 321 -12.41 7.86 3.32
C THR A 321 -11.92 8.83 4.39
N CYS A 322 -10.61 8.90 4.66
CA CYS A 322 -10.01 9.72 5.71
C CYS A 322 -9.73 11.16 5.24
N LYS A 323 -10.67 11.75 4.51
CA LYS A 323 -10.50 13.12 3.98
C LYS A 323 -10.42 14.12 5.14
N GLY A 324 -9.35 14.90 5.18
CA GLY A 324 -9.19 16.00 6.13
C GLY A 324 -7.83 15.99 6.82
N GLU A 325 -7.76 16.75 7.92
CA GLU A 325 -6.56 16.87 8.75
C GLU A 325 -6.22 15.54 9.41
N PHE A 326 -4.92 15.27 9.58
CA PHE A 326 -4.45 14.08 10.30
C PHE A 326 -4.96 14.10 11.74
N PRO A 327 -5.54 13.00 12.27
CA PRO A 327 -6.14 12.98 13.60
C PRO A 327 -5.06 12.90 14.70
N LEU A 328 -4.33 14.00 14.91
CA LEU A 328 -3.21 14.08 15.86
C LEU A 328 -3.62 13.63 17.27
N GLY A 329 -4.82 14.02 17.74
CA GLY A 329 -5.34 13.61 19.05
C GLY A 329 -5.38 12.08 19.21
N THR A 330 -6.01 11.38 18.27
CA THR A 330 -6.09 9.92 18.26
C THR A 330 -4.71 9.26 18.15
N PHE A 331 -3.77 9.89 17.45
CA PHE A 331 -2.39 9.41 17.38
C PHE A 331 -1.66 9.54 18.73
N LEU A 332 -1.84 10.68 19.43
CA LEU A 332 -1.22 10.96 20.72
C LEU A 332 -1.73 10.07 21.86
N GLU A 333 -2.98 9.59 21.77
CA GLU A 333 -3.60 8.66 22.72
C GLU A 333 -3.00 7.25 22.68
N GLN A 334 -2.29 6.89 21.59
CA GLN A 334 -1.67 5.58 21.47
C GLN A 334 -0.40 5.48 22.34
N PRO A 335 -0.18 4.34 23.03
CA PRO A 335 1.01 4.15 23.84
C PRO A 335 2.26 4.16 22.96
N ARG A 336 3.18 5.09 23.26
CA ARG A 336 4.47 5.17 22.58
C ARG A 336 5.43 4.14 23.17
N SER A 337 6.16 3.49 22.28
CA SER A 337 7.21 2.55 22.64
C SER A 337 8.31 2.57 21.58
N ALA A 338 9.55 2.52 22.05
CA ALA A 338 10.74 2.35 21.24
C ALA A 338 11.59 1.22 21.84
N ALA A 339 12.09 0.32 21.00
CA ALA A 339 12.99 -0.73 21.45
C ALA A 339 14.25 -0.15 22.09
N THR A 340 14.77 -0.79 23.13
CA THR A 340 16.01 -0.36 23.80
C THR A 340 17.21 -0.32 22.85
N ALA A 341 17.26 -1.24 21.89
CA ALA A 341 18.24 -1.29 20.82
C ALA A 341 17.52 -1.27 19.46
N MET A 342 17.83 -0.27 18.65
CA MET A 342 17.28 -0.13 17.31
C MET A 342 17.94 -1.13 16.35
N PRO A 343 17.18 -1.67 15.38
CA PRO A 343 17.69 -2.70 14.49
C PRO A 343 18.76 -2.14 13.55
N SER A 344 19.77 -2.94 13.25
CA SER A 344 20.73 -2.60 12.21
C SER A 344 20.09 -2.68 10.83
N ALA A 345 20.71 -2.08 9.81
CA ALA A 345 20.29 -2.20 8.41
C ALA A 345 20.19 -3.67 7.96
N ARG A 346 21.09 -4.54 8.45
CA ARG A 346 21.08 -5.98 8.15
C ARG A 346 19.88 -6.68 8.79
N ASP A 347 19.54 -6.33 10.03
CA ASP A 347 18.39 -6.92 10.73
C ASP A 347 17.07 -6.53 10.06
N LEU A 348 16.98 -5.27 9.61
CA LEU A 348 15.83 -4.77 8.84
C LEU A 348 15.71 -5.44 7.49
N ASN A 349 16.80 -5.52 6.74
CA ASN A 349 16.82 -6.19 5.45
C ASN A 349 16.31 -7.65 5.58
N ALA A 350 16.88 -8.42 6.51
CA ALA A 350 16.46 -9.79 6.76
C ALA A 350 15.03 -9.93 7.33
N ALA A 351 14.52 -8.90 8.01
CA ALA A 351 13.12 -8.88 8.46
C ALA A 351 12.16 -8.60 7.29
N ILE A 352 12.50 -7.63 6.44
CA ILE A 352 11.71 -7.26 5.26
C ILE A 352 11.70 -8.40 4.24
N GLU A 353 12.85 -9.02 3.95
CA GLU A 353 12.93 -10.17 3.04
C GLU A 353 12.02 -11.32 3.48
N ARG A 354 11.90 -11.58 4.79
CA ARG A 354 10.96 -12.60 5.31
C ARG A 354 9.50 -12.22 5.07
N GLN A 355 9.14 -10.95 5.18
CA GLN A 355 7.79 -10.46 4.92
C GLN A 355 7.45 -10.42 3.42
N LEU A 356 8.47 -10.42 2.56
CA LEU A 356 8.34 -10.47 1.09
C LEU A 356 8.21 -11.88 0.54
N GLN A 357 8.35 -12.92 1.37
CA GLN A 357 8.14 -14.30 0.94
C GLN A 357 6.63 -14.59 0.84
N PRO A 358 6.13 -15.06 -0.32
CA PRO A 358 4.73 -15.49 -0.41
C PRO A 358 4.48 -16.69 0.49
N ALA A 359 3.24 -16.81 0.99
CA ALA A 359 2.81 -18.04 1.63
C ALA A 359 2.80 -19.16 0.57
N PRO A 360 3.23 -20.39 0.92
CA PRO A 360 3.28 -21.49 -0.05
C PRO A 360 1.89 -21.86 -0.57
N ALA A 361 0.85 -21.62 0.23
CA ALA A 361 -0.55 -21.77 -0.14
C ALA A 361 -1.41 -20.67 0.48
N TYR A 362 -2.48 -20.32 -0.21
CA TYR A 362 -3.60 -19.53 0.28
C TYR A 362 -4.86 -20.37 0.12
N ARG A 363 -5.56 -20.64 1.22
CA ARG A 363 -6.76 -21.51 1.21
C ARG A 363 -7.94 -20.83 1.88
N LEU A 364 -9.11 -20.98 1.26
CA LEU A 364 -10.40 -20.62 1.84
C LEU A 364 -11.32 -21.81 1.66
N ARG A 365 -11.83 -22.37 2.77
CA ARG A 365 -12.90 -23.38 2.73
C ARG A 365 -14.17 -22.79 3.33
N TRP A 366 -15.30 -22.94 2.65
CA TRP A 366 -16.59 -22.43 3.10
C TRP A 366 -17.71 -23.45 2.85
N PRO A 367 -18.81 -23.40 3.63
CA PRO A 367 -19.93 -24.31 3.43
C PRO A 367 -20.68 -23.95 2.14
N ASN A 368 -21.17 -24.97 1.44
CA ASN A 368 -21.96 -24.73 0.24
C ASN A 368 -23.30 -24.09 0.59
N ARG A 369 -23.67 -23.10 -0.21
CA ARG A 369 -25.04 -22.59 -0.26
C ARG A 369 -25.66 -22.96 -1.59
N GLU A 370 -26.90 -23.45 -1.54
CA GLU A 370 -27.71 -23.62 -2.74
C GLU A 370 -28.08 -22.25 -3.30
N TRP A 371 -28.00 -22.12 -4.62
CA TRP A 371 -28.55 -20.94 -5.30
C TRP A 371 -30.08 -20.97 -5.18
N PRO A 372 -30.74 -19.85 -4.83
CA PRO A 372 -32.19 -19.78 -4.80
C PRO A 372 -32.79 -20.23 -6.14
N ARG A 373 -33.64 -21.25 -6.13
CA ARG A 373 -34.22 -21.79 -7.37
C ARG A 373 -35.02 -20.71 -8.09
N GLY A 374 -34.70 -20.48 -9.37
CA GLY A 374 -35.45 -19.58 -10.25
C GLY A 374 -34.92 -18.14 -10.34
N GLU A 375 -33.88 -17.79 -9.57
CA GLU A 375 -33.22 -16.49 -9.72
C GLU A 375 -32.20 -16.52 -10.87
N THR A 376 -32.42 -15.65 -11.86
CA THR A 376 -31.40 -15.35 -12.88
C THR A 376 -30.37 -14.40 -12.29
N PHE A 377 -29.09 -14.65 -12.53
CA PHE A 377 -28.01 -13.74 -12.16
C PHE A 377 -28.25 -12.32 -12.70
N ASP A 378 -28.11 -11.31 -11.83
CA ASP A 378 -28.18 -9.88 -12.16
C ASP A 378 -26.95 -9.17 -11.56
N TRP A 379 -26.22 -8.46 -12.40
CA TRP A 379 -25.07 -7.64 -12.00
C TRP A 379 -25.41 -6.61 -10.91
N ARG A 380 -26.68 -6.25 -10.74
CA ARG A 380 -27.14 -5.31 -9.70
C ARG A 380 -27.35 -5.96 -8.34
N THR A 381 -27.58 -7.27 -8.29
CA THR A 381 -27.89 -7.99 -7.04
C THR A 381 -26.65 -8.62 -6.42
N VAL A 382 -25.62 -8.87 -7.23
CA VAL A 382 -24.34 -9.38 -6.73
C VAL A 382 -23.48 -8.19 -6.31
N ALA A 383 -23.44 -7.95 -5.00
CA ALA A 383 -22.51 -7.00 -4.38
C ALA A 383 -21.09 -7.58 -4.41
N CYS A 384 -20.47 -7.62 -5.60
CA CYS A 384 -19.03 -7.77 -5.71
C CYS A 384 -18.42 -6.36 -5.73
N PRO A 385 -17.56 -6.01 -4.76
CA PRO A 385 -16.93 -4.68 -4.66
C PRO A 385 -16.07 -4.29 -5.89
#